data_AF-A0A382AAZ2-F1
#
_entry.id   AF-A0A382AAZ2-F1
#
_cell.length_a   1.000
_cell.length_b   1.000
_cell.length_c   1.000
_cell.angle_alpha   90.00
_cell.angle_beta   90.00
_cell.angle_gamma   90.00
#
_symmetry.space_group_name_H-M   'P 1'
#
loop_
_entity.id
_entity.type
_entity.pdbx_description
1 polymer ?
#
loop_
_entity_poly.entity_id
_entity_poly.type
_entity_poly.pdbx_seq_one_letter_code
_entity_poly.pdbx_strand_id
1 'polypeptide(L)'
;MKTGLVIFAAASLVASQPLQAQDEVPSLLSLEEALEIARANNPGYRQVRNDIELADWGVRQAYGSLLPSASASGGTSWQGAGEQQFGSLTLGDLGFLNQPSYYFSNYFVG
;
A
#
# COMPACT_ATOMS: atom_id res chain seq x y z
N MET A 1 -18.68 -57.63 3.20
CA MET A 1 -18.48 -56.32 2.55
C MET A 1 -18.89 -55.28 3.59
N LYS A 2 -17.91 -54.71 4.34
CA LYS A 2 -17.37 -53.34 4.13
C LYS A 2 -18.51 -52.32 4.32
N THR A 3 -18.65 -51.51 5.37
CA THR A 3 -17.76 -50.65 6.19
C THR A 3 -18.68 -50.04 7.29
N GLY A 4 -18.33 -49.81 8.55
CA GLY A 4 -17.20 -49.05 9.10
C GLY A 4 -17.77 -48.00 10.07
N LEU A 5 -18.07 -48.42 11.30
CA LEU A 5 -18.48 -47.58 12.43
C LEU A 5 -17.22 -46.95 13.04
N VAL A 6 -16.95 -45.67 12.78
CA VAL A 6 -15.80 -44.97 13.38
C VAL A 6 -16.26 -44.15 14.57
N ILE A 7 -15.77 -44.63 15.70
CA ILE A 7 -15.92 -44.20 17.08
C ILE A 7 -15.31 -42.81 17.31
N PHE A 8 -16.01 -42.04 18.13
CA PHE A 8 -15.59 -40.81 18.82
C PHE A 8 -14.27 -41.00 19.59
N ALA A 9 -13.53 -39.92 19.78
CA ALA A 9 -12.36 -39.78 20.66
C ALA A 9 -10.99 -40.17 20.07
N ALA A 10 -10.31 -39.17 19.49
CA ALA A 10 -8.86 -39.11 19.48
C ALA A 10 -8.45 -37.85 20.25
N ALA A 11 -7.77 -38.08 21.37
CA ALA A 11 -7.35 -37.09 22.34
C ALA A 11 -6.40 -36.05 21.72
N SER A 12 -6.74 -34.78 21.86
CA SER A 12 -5.83 -33.65 21.68
C SER A 12 -4.89 -33.55 22.88
N LEU A 13 -3.86 -34.39 22.93
CA LEU A 13 -2.67 -34.13 23.73
C LEU A 13 -1.78 -33.16 22.94
N VAL A 14 -2.03 -31.86 23.12
CA VAL A 14 -1.02 -30.84 22.81
C VAL A 14 0.08 -31.02 23.85
N ALA A 15 1.16 -31.70 23.47
CA ALA A 15 2.38 -31.74 24.26
C ALA A 15 2.92 -30.31 24.39
N SER A 16 2.95 -29.79 25.61
CA SER A 16 3.61 -28.53 25.97
C SER A 16 5.09 -28.61 25.62
N GLN A 17 5.49 -28.09 24.46
CA GLN A 17 6.89 -27.94 24.12
C GLN A 17 7.47 -26.81 24.96
N PRO A 18 8.61 -27.00 25.66
CA PRO A 18 9.25 -25.91 26.37
C PRO A 18 9.69 -24.85 25.36
N LEU A 19 9.28 -23.60 25.61
CA LEU A 19 9.69 -22.43 24.85
C LEU A 19 11.22 -22.28 24.98
N GLN A 20 12.00 -22.84 24.06
CA GLN A 20 13.47 -22.66 24.01
C GLN A 20 13.87 -21.30 23.41
N ALA A 21 13.18 -20.22 23.80
CA ALA A 21 13.45 -18.86 23.32
C ALA A 21 14.05 -17.95 24.41
N GLN A 22 14.38 -18.48 25.58
CA GLN A 22 15.13 -17.75 26.60
C GLN A 22 16.60 -18.16 26.48
N ASP A 23 17.26 -17.66 25.43
CA ASP A 23 18.70 -17.56 25.44
C ASP A 23 19.11 -16.73 26.66
N GLU A 24 20.01 -17.29 27.45
CA GLU A 24 20.62 -16.67 28.62
C GLU A 24 21.20 -15.31 28.20
N VAL A 25 20.63 -14.22 28.71
CA VAL A 25 21.16 -12.86 28.49
C VAL A 25 22.58 -12.84 29.05
N PRO A 26 23.64 -12.65 28.23
CA PRO A 26 24.99 -12.62 28.74
C PRO A 26 25.12 -11.50 29.77
N SER A 27 25.67 -11.88 30.92
CA SER A 27 25.85 -11.00 32.07
C SER A 27 26.98 -10.00 31.82
N LEU A 28 26.69 -8.73 32.16
CA LEU A 28 27.59 -7.56 32.28
C LEU A 28 28.01 -6.86 30.97
N LEU A 29 27.04 -6.23 30.30
CA LEU A 29 27.34 -5.10 29.40
C LEU A 29 27.93 -3.93 30.19
N SER A 30 29.04 -3.37 29.73
CA SER A 30 29.51 -2.08 30.23
C SER A 30 28.49 -0.99 29.90
N LEU A 31 28.46 0.11 30.67
CA LEU A 31 27.57 1.25 30.40
C LEU A 31 27.77 1.80 28.98
N GLU A 32 29.02 1.82 28.52
CA GLU A 32 29.39 2.26 27.17
C GLU A 32 28.78 1.33 26.11
N GLU A 33 28.94 0.02 26.24
CA GLU A 33 28.34 -0.96 25.31
C GLU A 33 26.81 -0.90 25.33
N ALA A 34 26.21 -0.77 26.51
CA ALA A 34 24.76 -0.63 26.64
C ALA A 34 24.25 0.62 25.91
N LEU A 35 24.99 1.74 25.98
CA LEU A 35 24.64 2.98 25.29
C LEU A 35 24.86 2.87 23.77
N GLU A 36 25.91 2.19 23.33
CA GLU A 36 26.18 1.93 21.91
C GLU A 36 25.10 1.05 21.28
N ILE A 37 24.75 -0.07 21.92
CA ILE A 37 23.67 -0.95 21.48
C ILE A 37 22.33 -0.22 21.49
N ALA A 38 22.06 0.58 22.53
CA ALA A 38 20.86 1.40 22.59
C ALA A 38 20.83 2.40 21.42
N ARG A 39 21.89 3.16 21.16
CA ARG A 39 21.91 4.10 20.01
C ARG A 39 21.78 3.40 18.66
N ALA A 40 22.41 2.23 18.50
CA ALA A 40 22.35 1.47 17.26
C ALA A 40 20.95 0.91 16.97
N ASN A 41 20.22 0.49 18.01
CA ASN A 41 18.94 -0.22 17.88
C ASN A 41 17.72 0.59 18.31
N ASN A 42 17.89 1.78 18.88
CA ASN A 42 16.77 2.60 19.34
C ASN A 42 15.99 3.15 18.13
N PRO A 43 14.71 2.75 17.96
CA PRO A 43 13.91 3.19 16.83
C PRO A 43 13.59 4.69 16.89
N GLY A 44 13.40 5.26 18.08
CA GLY A 44 13.19 6.71 18.25
C GLY A 44 14.41 7.53 17.85
N TYR A 45 15.63 7.05 18.15
CA TYR A 45 16.86 7.69 17.68
C TYR A 45 16.97 7.64 16.15
N ARG A 46 16.65 6.49 15.54
CA ARG A 46 16.61 6.35 14.08
C ARG A 46 15.55 7.24 13.44
N GLN A 47 14.39 7.40 14.07
CA GLN A 47 13.33 8.31 13.62
C GLN A 47 13.85 9.76 13.58
N VAL A 48 14.40 10.26 14.69
CA VAL A 48 14.95 11.62 14.75
C VAL A 48 16.08 11.82 13.73
N ARG A 49 16.92 10.80 13.51
CA ARG A 49 17.95 10.87 12.47
C ARG A 49 17.38 10.95 11.06
N ASN A 50 16.30 10.23 10.77
CA ASN A 50 15.61 10.32 9.48
C ASN A 50 14.94 11.69 9.30
N ASP A 51 14.44 12.29 10.37
CA ASP A 51 13.82 13.62 10.33
C ASP A 51 14.79 14.72 9.89
N ILE A 52 16.10 14.55 10.13
CA ILE A 52 17.15 15.46 9.63
C ILE A 52 17.16 15.50 8.10
N GLU A 53 17.11 14.34 7.45
CA GLU A 53 17.09 14.27 5.99
C GLU A 53 15.80 14.90 5.44
N LEU A 54 14.65 14.65 6.07
CA LEU A 54 13.39 15.31 5.70
C LEU A 54 13.49 16.84 5.83
N ALA A 55 14.13 17.36 6.88
CA ALA A 55 14.32 18.79 7.08
C ALA A 55 15.19 19.41 5.98
N ASP A 56 16.30 18.77 5.63
CA ASP A 56 17.17 19.20 4.53
C ASP A 56 16.43 19.23 3.18
N TRP A 57 15.62 18.21 2.89
CA TRP A 57 14.75 18.21 1.72
C TRP A 57 13.70 19.32 1.76
N GLY A 58 13.18 19.65 2.94
CA GLY A 58 12.28 20.80 3.14
C GLY A 58 12.93 22.12 2.75
N VAL A 59 14.18 22.36 3.15
CA VAL A 59 14.95 23.55 2.75
C VAL A 59 15.15 23.58 1.23
N ARG A 60 15.51 22.44 0.62
CA ARG A 60 15.68 22.35 -0.84
C ARG A 60 14.38 22.61 -1.60
N GLN A 61 13.25 22.09 -1.11
CA GLN A 61 11.92 22.37 -1.67
C GLN A 61 11.57 23.86 -1.57
N ALA A 62 11.89 24.51 -0.44
CA ALA A 62 11.67 25.95 -0.25
C ALA A 62 12.50 26.81 -1.22
N TYR A 63 13.74 26.40 -1.54
CA TYR A 63 14.50 27.06 -2.61
C TYR A 63 13.96 26.71 -4.00
N GLY A 64 13.50 25.47 -4.22
CA GLY A 64 12.91 25.02 -5.48
C GLY A 64 11.62 25.77 -5.84
N SER A 65 10.83 26.19 -4.85
CA SER A 65 9.61 26.97 -5.07
C SER A 65 9.86 28.41 -5.55
N LEU A 66 11.10 28.90 -5.48
CA LEU A 66 11.51 30.18 -6.05
C LEU A 66 11.81 30.09 -7.55
N LEU A 67 11.94 28.87 -8.09
CA LEU A 67 12.19 28.64 -9.51
C LEU A 67 10.87 28.62 -10.30
N PRO A 68 10.89 29.00 -11.59
CA PRO A 68 9.75 28.79 -12.47
C PRO A 68 9.40 27.29 -12.59
N SER A 69 8.11 26.97 -12.59
CA SER A 69 7.62 25.62 -12.83
C SER A 69 7.34 25.39 -14.32
N ALA A 70 7.58 24.17 -14.79
CA ALA A 70 7.07 23.67 -16.06
C ALA A 70 6.46 22.28 -15.84
N SER A 71 5.34 22.04 -16.49
CA SER A 71 4.52 20.85 -16.33
C SER A 71 4.05 20.36 -17.70
N ALA A 72 3.93 19.04 -17.83
CA ALA A 72 3.36 18.41 -19.00
C ALA A 72 2.41 17.32 -18.52
N SER A 73 1.20 17.31 -19.05
CA SER A 73 0.21 16.29 -18.76
C SER A 73 -0.44 15.79 -20.05
N GLY A 74 -0.78 14.51 -20.05
CA GLY A 74 -1.46 13.82 -21.14
C GLY A 74 -2.49 12.88 -20.56
N GLY A 75 -3.69 12.90 -21.11
CA GLY A 75 -4.80 12.06 -20.69
C GLY A 75 -5.51 11.47 -21.89
N THR A 76 -6.04 10.27 -21.72
CA THR A 76 -6.92 9.65 -22.69
C THR A 76 -8.18 9.20 -21.98
N SER A 77 -9.33 9.33 -22.64
CA SER A 77 -10.59 8.81 -22.12
C SER A 77 -11.39 8.19 -23.25
N TRP A 78 -12.18 7.19 -22.89
CA TRP A 78 -13.04 6.47 -23.81
C TRP A 78 -14.47 6.57 -23.31
N GLN A 79 -15.37 6.94 -24.20
CA GLN A 79 -16.80 6.92 -23.97
C GLN A 79 -17.39 5.83 -24.88
N GLY A 80 -17.81 4.73 -24.25
CA GLY A 80 -18.44 3.62 -24.96
C GLY A 80 -19.79 3.97 -25.56
N ALA A 81 -20.21 3.14 -26.51
CA ALA A 81 -21.57 3.16 -27.02
C ALA A 81 -22.54 2.89 -25.85
N GLY A 82 -23.35 3.89 -25.51
CA GLY A 82 -24.44 3.75 -24.55
C GLY A 82 -25.78 3.56 -25.26
N GLU A 83 -26.86 3.47 -24.49
CA GLU A 83 -28.23 3.62 -25.00
C GLU A 83 -28.78 4.90 -24.35
N GLN A 84 -29.25 5.85 -25.16
CA GLN A 84 -29.76 7.13 -24.67
C GLN A 84 -31.25 6.96 -24.43
N GLN A 85 -31.68 7.10 -23.18
CA GLN A 85 -33.07 6.92 -22.79
C GLN A 85 -33.73 8.27 -22.53
N PHE A 86 -34.88 8.50 -23.17
CA PHE A 86 -35.74 9.65 -22.93
C PHE A 86 -37.05 9.16 -22.31
N GLY A 87 -37.18 9.30 -20.99
CA GLY A 87 -38.33 8.74 -20.26
C GLY A 87 -38.32 7.21 -20.34
N SER A 88 -39.32 6.60 -20.96
CA SER A 88 -39.41 5.14 -21.16
C SER A 88 -38.93 4.66 -22.54
N LEU A 89 -38.64 5.57 -23.46
CA LEU A 89 -38.21 5.25 -24.82
C LEU A 89 -36.69 5.26 -24.91
N THR A 90 -36.12 4.20 -25.48
CA THR A 90 -34.70 4.16 -25.83
C THR A 90 -34.49 4.71 -27.25
N LEU A 91 -33.28 5.17 -27.56
CA LEU A 91 -32.93 5.60 -28.91
C LEU A 91 -33.05 4.41 -29.89
N GLY A 92 -32.75 3.20 -29.41
CA GLY A 92 -32.99 1.94 -30.11
C GLY A 92 -34.46 1.69 -30.48
N ASP A 93 -35.41 1.96 -29.58
CA ASP A 93 -36.86 1.85 -29.86
C ASP A 93 -37.34 2.85 -30.92
N LEU A 94 -36.64 3.97 -31.05
CA LEU A 94 -36.88 4.99 -32.06
C LEU A 94 -36.20 4.68 -33.41
N GLY A 95 -35.58 3.50 -33.54
CA GLY A 95 -34.93 3.03 -34.77
C GLY A 95 -33.51 3.52 -34.97
N PHE A 96 -32.91 4.20 -33.98
CA PHE A 96 -31.52 4.62 -34.03
C PHE A 96 -30.64 3.55 -33.39
N LEU A 97 -30.20 2.60 -34.21
CA LEU A 97 -29.33 1.51 -33.79
C LEU A 97 -27.85 1.91 -33.99
N ASN A 98 -26.97 1.49 -33.07
CA ASN A 98 -25.51 1.70 -33.06
C ASN A 98 -25.05 3.13 -32.69
N GLN A 99 -25.09 3.46 -31.40
CA GLN A 99 -24.43 4.68 -30.93
C GLN A 99 -22.90 4.56 -31.09
N PRO A 100 -22.22 5.57 -31.65
CA PRO A 100 -20.78 5.55 -31.78
C PRO A 100 -20.10 5.63 -30.42
N SER A 101 -18.94 4.99 -30.31
CA SER A 101 -18.02 5.24 -29.19
C SER A 101 -17.05 6.36 -29.56
N TYR A 102 -16.62 7.12 -28.56
CA TYR A 102 -15.70 8.23 -28.71
C TYR A 102 -14.42 7.97 -27.92
N TYR A 103 -13.31 8.42 -28.49
CA TYR A 103 -12.02 8.46 -27.81
C TYR A 103 -11.58 9.92 -27.74
N PHE A 104 -11.24 10.38 -26.55
CA PHE A 104 -10.74 11.71 -26.31
C PHE A 104 -9.29 11.63 -25.85
N SER A 105 -8.48 12.58 -26.30
CA SER A 105 -7.12 12.76 -25.83
C SER A 105 -6.88 14.23 -25.58
N ASN A 106 -6.26 14.53 -24.45
CA ASN A 106 -5.91 15.87 -24.05
C ASN A 106 -4.43 15.93 -23.69
N TYR A 107 -3.76 17.00 -24.12
CA TYR A 107 -2.37 17.27 -23.80
C TYR A 107 -2.27 18.72 -23.32
N PHE A 108 -1.54 18.94 -22.25
CA PHE A 108 -1.30 20.26 -21.68
C PHE A 108 0.19 20.40 -21.37
N VAL A 109 0.75 21.56 -21.71
CA VAL A 109 2.11 21.96 -21.37
C VAL A 109 2.03 23.40 -20.88
N GLY A 110 2.61 23.69 -19.71
CA GLY A 110 2.56 25.01 -19.08
C GLY A 110 3.41 25.12 -17.84
#